data_AF-A0A3M9ZVB3-F1
#
_entry.id   AF-A0A3M9ZVB3-F1
#
_cell.length_a   1.000
_cell.length_b   1.000
_cell.length_c   1.000
_cell.angle_alpha   90.00
_cell.angle_beta   90.00
_cell.angle_gamma   90.00
#
_symmetry.space_group_name_H-M   'P 1'
#
loop_
_entity.id
_entity.type
_entity.pdbx_description
1 polymer ?
#
loop_
_entity_poly.entity_id
_entity_poly.type
_entity_poly.pdbx_seq_one_letter_code
_entity_poly.pdbx_strand_id
1 'polypeptide(L)'
;MAVERWLAIASVGLFAMFAGEMLSVYNFMANVPEDFELFGSFSADPKILQFISIAVAPGGILAAVAFLMTRQHGSRPIGIMIISNGAILLAGMIVCQSFIQEIHSQYLTDAVVIAPVLFMVLSVPVFVVGASLFRIKKKKPNLY
;
A
#
# COMPACT_ATOMS: atom_id res chain seq x y z
N MET A 1 -6.76 -16.21 16.47
CA MET A 1 -7.02 -14.76 16.51
C MET A 1 -5.79 -13.90 16.85
N ALA A 2 -4.81 -14.38 17.65
CA ALA A 2 -3.62 -13.56 17.94
C ALA A 2 -2.72 -13.38 16.70
N VAL A 3 -2.38 -14.49 16.02
CA VAL A 3 -1.47 -14.47 14.86
C VAL A 3 -2.06 -13.69 13.68
N GLU A 4 -3.33 -13.92 13.33
CA GLU A 4 -4.01 -13.23 12.21
C GLU A 4 -4.06 -11.72 12.44
N ARG A 5 -4.26 -11.30 13.69
CA ARG A 5 -4.27 -9.89 14.08
C ARG A 5 -2.87 -9.28 13.98
N TRP A 6 -1.82 -9.96 14.41
CA TRP A 6 -0.45 -9.48 14.27
C TRP A 6 -0.03 -9.37 12.80
N LEU A 7 -0.42 -10.34 11.96
CA LEU A 7 -0.20 -10.28 10.52
C LEU A 7 -0.92 -9.09 9.88
N ALA A 8 -2.18 -8.84 10.26
CA ALA A 8 -2.93 -7.69 9.78
C ALA A 8 -2.31 -6.36 10.24
N ILE A 9 -1.85 -6.24 11.49
CA ILE A 9 -1.17 -5.04 12.00
C ILE A 9 0.15 -4.80 11.25
N ALA A 10 0.97 -5.84 11.07
CA ALA A 10 2.22 -5.73 10.33
C ALA A 10 1.99 -5.31 8.88
N SER A 11 0.94 -5.84 8.26
CA SER A 11 0.50 -5.42 6.93
C SER A 11 0.16 -3.92 6.86
N VAL A 12 -0.63 -3.41 7.82
CA VAL A 12 -0.94 -1.96 7.91
C VAL A 12 0.32 -1.13 8.02
N GLY A 13 1.29 -1.56 8.83
CA GLY A 13 2.58 -0.88 8.97
C GLY A 13 3.34 -0.80 7.64
N LEU A 14 3.40 -1.90 6.87
CA LEU A 14 4.07 -1.92 5.57
C LEU A 14 3.37 -1.08 4.51
N PHE A 15 2.04 -1.02 4.51
CA PHE A 15 1.28 -0.12 3.63
C PHE A 15 1.52 1.35 3.98
N ALA A 16 1.56 1.69 5.27
CA ALA A 16 1.87 3.05 5.73
C ALA A 16 3.30 3.46 5.39
N MET A 17 4.26 2.55 5.56
CA MET A 17 5.65 2.75 5.16
C MET A 17 5.75 3.00 3.66
N PHE A 18 5.13 2.16 2.83
CA PHE A 18 5.11 2.35 1.38
C PHE A 18 4.54 3.71 0.96
N ALA A 19 3.40 4.11 1.53
CA ALA A 19 2.80 5.40 1.25
C ALA A 19 3.73 6.55 1.64
N GLY A 20 4.37 6.48 2.81
CA GLY A 20 5.35 7.48 3.26
C GLY A 20 6.60 7.57 2.39
N GLU A 21 7.15 6.43 1.97
CA GLU A 21 8.31 6.36 1.07
C GLU A 21 8.00 6.97 -0.30
N MET A 22 6.83 6.65 -0.86
CA MET A 22 6.37 7.22 -2.12
C MET A 22 6.16 8.73 -2.01
N LEU A 23 5.51 9.21 -0.95
CA LEU A 23 5.34 10.65 -0.71
C LEU A 23 6.67 11.37 -0.60
N SER A 24 7.62 10.80 0.14
CA SER A 24 8.95 11.36 0.32
C SER A 24 9.70 11.49 -1.00
N VAL A 25 9.70 10.45 -1.83
CA VAL A 25 10.38 10.47 -3.13
C VAL A 25 9.69 11.39 -4.13
N TYR A 26 8.37 11.44 -4.18
CA TYR A 26 7.65 12.36 -5.08
C TYR A 26 7.87 13.81 -4.69
N ASN A 27 7.84 14.11 -3.39
CA ASN A 27 8.17 15.45 -2.90
C ASN A 27 9.63 15.83 -3.21
N PHE A 28 10.57 14.89 -3.07
CA PHE A 28 11.97 15.13 -3.45
C PHE A 28 12.14 15.42 -4.95
N MET A 29 11.43 14.69 -5.82
CA MET A 29 11.47 14.92 -7.27
C MET A 29 10.78 16.21 -7.72
N ALA A 30 9.78 16.67 -6.97
CA ALA A 30 9.12 17.97 -7.19
C ALA A 30 10.00 19.14 -6.70
N ASN A 31 10.61 19.00 -5.52
CA ASN A 31 11.38 20.05 -4.84
C ASN A 31 12.87 19.69 -4.78
N VAL A 32 13.50 19.50 -5.94
CA VAL A 32 14.92 19.12 -6.02
C VAL A 32 15.78 20.32 -5.62
N PRO A 33 16.64 20.19 -4.60
CA PRO A 33 17.60 21.24 -4.25
C PRO A 33 18.61 21.46 -5.38
N GLU A 34 18.88 22.72 -5.75
CA GLU A 34 19.80 23.09 -6.85
C GLU A 34 21.21 22.51 -6.69
N ASP A 35 21.66 22.28 -5.45
CA ASP A 35 22.94 21.65 -5.13
C ASP A 35 22.95 20.15 -5.46
N PHE A 36 21.80 19.47 -5.46
CA PHE A 36 21.67 18.05 -5.78
C PHE A 36 21.64 17.76 -7.28
N GLU A 37 21.19 18.72 -8.10
CA GLU A 37 21.23 18.61 -9.56
C GLU A 37 22.66 18.49 -10.08
N LEU A 38 23.64 19.08 -9.38
CA LEU A 38 25.05 19.01 -9.73
C LEU A 38 25.68 17.61 -9.51
N PHE A 39 25.07 16.75 -8.66
CA PHE A 39 25.61 15.43 -8.28
C PHE A 39 24.93 14.23 -8.96
N GLY A 40 24.00 14.46 -9.88
CA GLY A 40 23.70 13.60 -11.05
C GLY A 40 23.54 12.08 -10.85
N SER A 41 22.96 11.59 -9.74
CA SER A 41 22.86 10.13 -9.49
C SER A 41 21.50 9.63 -9.01
N PHE A 42 20.47 10.48 -8.96
CA PHE A 42 19.13 10.03 -8.59
C PHE A 42 18.40 9.42 -9.78
N SER A 43 18.13 8.11 -9.73
CA SER A 43 17.24 7.42 -10.67
C SER A 43 15.95 7.02 -9.95
N ALA A 44 14.81 7.43 -10.49
CA ALA A 44 13.50 7.22 -9.86
C ALA A 44 13.03 5.76 -9.94
N ASP A 45 13.21 5.09 -11.09
CA ASP A 45 12.66 3.76 -11.35
C ASP A 45 13.16 2.70 -10.36
N PRO A 46 14.49 2.56 -10.12
CA PRO A 46 15.00 1.53 -9.22
C PRO A 46 14.49 1.73 -7.79
N LYS A 47 14.31 2.98 -7.36
CA LYS A 47 13.83 3.31 -6.02
C LYS A 47 12.35 2.97 -5.84
N ILE A 48 11.51 3.32 -6.81
CA ILE A 48 10.09 2.97 -6.78
C ILE A 48 9.93 1.44 -6.75
N LEU A 49 10.65 0.71 -7.62
CA LEU A 49 10.61 -0.76 -7.63
C LEU A 49 11.11 -1.38 -6.33
N GLN A 50 12.12 -0.77 -5.70
CA GLN A 50 12.61 -1.19 -4.39
C GLN A 50 11.54 -1.03 -3.31
N PHE A 51 10.89 0.13 -3.22
CA PHE A 51 9.82 0.38 -2.24
C PHE A 51 8.64 -0.58 -2.42
N ILE A 52 8.28 -0.87 -3.67
CA ILE A 52 7.24 -1.87 -3.95
C ILE A 52 7.66 -3.23 -3.36
N SER A 53 8.91 -3.63 -3.57
CA SER A 53 9.43 -4.94 -3.17
C SER A 53 9.61 -5.10 -1.66
N ILE A 54 9.99 -4.04 -0.94
CA ILE A 54 10.24 -4.11 0.51
C ILE A 54 9.00 -3.83 1.36
N ALA A 55 8.01 -3.12 0.81
CA ALA A 55 6.86 -2.64 1.58
C ALA A 55 5.54 -3.21 1.07
N VAL A 56 4.99 -2.71 -0.05
CA VAL A 56 3.62 -3.06 -0.47
C VAL A 56 3.48 -4.54 -0.88
N ALA A 57 4.50 -5.14 -1.48
CA ALA A 57 4.48 -6.55 -1.88
C ALA A 57 4.40 -7.50 -0.65
N PRO A 58 5.35 -7.46 0.31
CA PRO A 58 5.24 -8.27 1.53
C PRO A 58 4.02 -7.88 2.36
N GLY A 59 3.69 -6.59 2.46
CA GLY A 59 2.49 -6.10 3.14
C GLY A 59 1.20 -6.71 2.58
N GLY A 60 1.10 -6.82 1.26
CA GLY A 60 -0.02 -7.44 0.56
C GLY A 60 -0.14 -8.93 0.85
N ILE A 61 0.98 -9.64 0.87
CA ILE A 61 1.02 -11.07 1.24
C ILE A 61 0.53 -11.25 2.68
N LEU A 62 0.99 -10.43 3.63
CA LEU A 62 0.54 -10.50 5.02
C LEU A 62 -0.97 -10.22 5.15
N ALA A 63 -1.51 -9.25 4.42
CA ALA A 63 -2.95 -9.00 4.36
C ALA A 63 -3.72 -10.22 3.83
N ALA A 64 -3.23 -10.83 2.75
CA ALA A 64 -3.85 -11.98 2.12
C ALA A 64 -3.84 -13.20 3.04
N VAL A 65 -2.72 -13.47 3.72
CA VAL A 65 -2.62 -14.57 4.70
C VAL A 65 -3.54 -14.32 5.89
N ALA A 66 -3.55 -13.10 6.45
CA ALA A 66 -4.47 -12.73 7.53
C ALA A 66 -5.93 -12.91 7.12
N PHE A 67 -6.30 -12.53 5.89
CA PHE A 67 -7.62 -12.77 5.32
C PHE A 67 -7.95 -14.27 5.22
N LEU A 68 -7.06 -15.07 4.63
CA LEU A 68 -7.26 -16.50 4.39
C LEU A 68 -7.46 -17.28 5.69
N MET A 69 -6.72 -16.94 6.75
CA MET A 69 -6.89 -17.54 8.08
C MET A 69 -8.23 -17.13 8.70
N THR A 70 -8.67 -15.90 8.44
CA THR A 70 -9.86 -15.33 9.09
C THR A 70 -11.17 -15.67 8.37
N ARG A 71 -11.14 -15.96 7.06
CA ARG A 71 -12.34 -16.17 6.23
C ARG A 71 -13.24 -17.32 6.67
N GLN A 72 -12.74 -18.27 7.47
CA GLN A 72 -13.54 -19.40 7.95
C GLN A 72 -14.46 -19.04 9.12
N HIS A 73 -14.06 -18.07 9.93
CA HIS A 73 -14.75 -17.68 11.16
C HIS A 73 -15.32 -16.26 11.09
N GLY A 74 -14.80 -15.42 10.20
CA GLY A 74 -15.14 -14.00 10.09
C GLY A 74 -14.57 -13.19 11.26
N SER A 75 -14.04 -11.99 10.98
CA SER A 75 -13.56 -11.07 12.02
C SER A 75 -13.67 -9.63 11.57
N ARG A 76 -14.52 -8.86 12.27
CA ARG A 76 -14.67 -7.42 12.04
C ARG A 76 -13.36 -6.64 12.20
N PRO A 77 -12.57 -6.81 13.29
CA PRO A 77 -11.34 -6.02 13.46
C PRO A 77 -10.31 -6.27 12.35
N ILE A 78 -10.15 -7.52 11.90
CA ILE A 78 -9.22 -7.86 10.82
C ILE A 78 -9.72 -7.30 9.48
N GLY A 79 -11.05 -7.35 9.23
CA GLY A 79 -11.65 -6.73 8.04
C GLY A 79 -11.41 -5.22 7.98
N ILE A 80 -11.54 -4.52 9.11
CA ILE A 80 -11.24 -3.09 9.23
C ILE A 80 -9.76 -2.81 8.94
N MET A 81 -8.84 -3.63 9.47
CA MET A 81 -7.40 -3.47 9.20
C MET A 81 -7.06 -3.64 7.71
N ILE A 82 -7.65 -4.62 7.04
CA ILE A 82 -7.45 -4.79 5.60
C ILE A 82 -8.05 -3.61 4.81
N ILE A 83 -9.21 -3.10 5.21
CA ILE A 83 -9.78 -1.88 4.61
C ILE A 83 -8.85 -0.67 4.81
N SER A 84 -8.25 -0.53 6.00
CA SER A 84 -7.31 0.56 6.25
C SER A 84 -6.09 0.51 5.33
N ASN A 85 -5.61 -0.68 4.94
CA ASN A 85 -4.55 -0.81 3.93
C ASN A 85 -4.96 -0.16 2.61
N GLY A 86 -6.18 -0.44 2.14
CA GLY A 86 -6.72 0.16 0.93
C GLY A 86 -6.84 1.68 1.05
N ALA A 87 -7.29 2.19 2.21
CA ALA A 87 -7.42 3.63 2.45
C ALA A 87 -6.06 4.35 2.47
N ILE A 88 -5.07 3.77 3.15
CA ILE A 88 -3.70 4.30 3.20
C ILE A 88 -3.09 4.32 1.79
N LEU A 89 -3.23 3.22 1.05
CA LEU A 89 -2.72 3.12 -0.31
C LEU A 89 -3.38 4.18 -1.21
N LEU A 90 -4.72 4.28 -1.19
CA LEU A 90 -5.45 5.22 -2.02
C LEU A 90 -5.07 6.67 -1.69
N ALA A 91 -5.09 7.05 -0.41
CA ALA A 91 -4.77 8.41 0.02
C ALA A 91 -3.33 8.80 -0.33
N GLY A 92 -2.36 7.91 -0.06
CA GLY A 92 -0.96 8.16 -0.39
C GLY A 92 -0.75 8.36 -1.90
N MET A 93 -1.38 7.54 -2.73
CA MET A 93 -1.22 7.64 -4.18
C MET A 93 -1.94 8.84 -4.79
N ILE A 94 -3.09 9.27 -4.24
CA ILE A 94 -3.75 10.51 -4.67
C ILE A 94 -2.83 11.72 -4.47
N VAL A 95 -2.13 11.78 -3.33
CA VAL A 95 -1.19 12.86 -3.05
C VAL A 95 0.07 12.73 -3.92
N CYS A 96 0.56 11.52 -4.19
CA CYS A 96 1.65 11.34 -5.16
C CYS A 96 1.24 11.83 -6.56
N GLN A 97 -0.01 11.59 -6.97
CA GLN A 97 -0.54 12.04 -8.25
C GLN A 97 -0.54 13.57 -8.38
N SER A 98 -0.79 14.31 -7.29
CA SER A 98 -0.74 15.78 -7.34
C SER A 98 0.67 16.32 -7.55
N PHE A 99 1.71 15.61 -7.11
CA PHE A 99 3.10 16.03 -7.31
C PHE A 99 3.59 15.86 -8.76
N ILE A 100 2.96 15.01 -9.57
CA ILE A 100 3.44 14.69 -10.93
C ILE A 100 3.61 15.93 -11.81
N GLN A 101 2.76 16.96 -11.66
CA GLN A 101 2.83 18.18 -12.46
C GLN A 101 4.02 19.08 -12.08
N GLU A 102 4.55 18.92 -10.88
CA GLU A 102 5.64 19.73 -10.32
C GLU A 102 7.01 19.04 -10.49
N ILE A 103 7.03 17.76 -10.89
CA ILE A 103 8.26 17.00 -11.08
C ILE A 103 9.02 17.51 -12.31
N HIS A 104 10.33 17.73 -12.13
CA HIS A 104 11.23 18.10 -13.21
C HIS A 104 11.27 17.02 -14.29
N SER A 105 11.27 17.41 -15.57
CA SER A 105 11.16 16.50 -16.71
C SER A 105 12.24 15.39 -16.74
N GLN A 106 13.40 15.62 -16.12
CA GLN A 106 14.47 14.65 -15.97
C GLN A 106 14.12 13.43 -15.10
N TYR A 107 13.11 13.55 -14.22
CA TYR A 107 12.64 12.47 -13.34
C TYR A 107 11.26 11.91 -13.75
N LEU A 108 10.62 12.47 -14.79
CA LEU A 108 9.36 11.95 -15.33
C LEU A 108 9.61 10.70 -16.16
N THR A 109 9.72 9.58 -15.47
CA THR A 109 9.79 8.25 -16.09
C THR A 109 8.43 7.57 -16.11
N ASP A 110 8.29 6.53 -16.93
CA ASP A 110 7.06 5.73 -17.00
C ASP A 110 6.67 5.18 -15.62
N ALA A 111 7.65 4.76 -14.80
CA ALA A 111 7.36 4.24 -13.45
C ALA A 111 6.75 5.31 -12.52
N VAL A 112 7.20 6.57 -12.62
CA VAL A 112 6.69 7.70 -11.82
C VAL A 112 5.25 8.05 -12.22
N VAL A 113 4.91 7.92 -13.50
CA VAL A 113 3.54 8.21 -13.96
C VAL A 113 2.59 7.03 -13.68
N ILE A 114 3.07 5.80 -13.85
CA ILE A 114 2.24 4.59 -13.77
C ILE A 114 2.01 4.16 -12.32
N ALA A 115 3.02 4.25 -11.44
CA ALA A 115 2.93 3.68 -10.10
C ALA A 115 1.74 4.21 -9.28
N PRO A 116 1.49 5.53 -9.17
CA PRO A 116 0.38 6.04 -8.38
C PRO A 116 -0.96 5.55 -8.90
N VAL A 117 -1.16 5.58 -10.23
CA VAL A 117 -2.39 5.08 -10.87
C VAL A 117 -2.58 3.59 -10.62
N LEU A 118 -1.54 2.79 -10.77
CA LEU A 118 -1.58 1.35 -10.54
C LEU A 118 -2.02 1.03 -9.11
N PHE A 119 -1.43 1.70 -8.12
CA PHE A 119 -1.75 1.46 -6.70
C PHE A 119 -3.10 2.06 -6.29
N MET A 120 -3.57 3.13 -6.93
CA MET A 120 -4.97 3.59 -6.79
C MET A 120 -5.95 2.50 -7.25
N VAL A 121 -5.73 1.91 -8.43
CA VAL A 121 -6.57 0.80 -8.93
C VAL A 121 -6.47 -0.42 -8.01
N LEU A 122 -5.27 -0.74 -7.51
CA LEU A 122 -5.05 -1.87 -6.60
C LEU A 122 -5.74 -1.68 -5.23
N SER A 123 -6.03 -0.46 -4.81
CA SER A 123 -6.77 -0.22 -3.56
C SER A 123 -8.19 -0.78 -3.58
N VAL A 124 -8.83 -0.81 -4.76
CA VAL A 124 -10.22 -1.29 -4.94
C VAL A 124 -10.38 -2.76 -4.52
N PRO A 125 -9.61 -3.73 -5.05
CA PRO A 125 -9.72 -5.11 -4.59
C PRO A 125 -9.38 -5.28 -3.10
N VAL A 126 -8.46 -4.47 -2.55
CA VAL A 126 -8.14 -4.50 -1.11
C VAL A 126 -9.38 -4.15 -0.26
N PHE A 127 -10.12 -3.11 -0.64
CA PHE A 127 -11.39 -2.76 0.01
C PHE A 127 -12.42 -3.88 -0.09
N VAL A 128 -12.58 -4.46 -1.27
CA VAL A 128 -13.54 -5.55 -1.50
C VAL A 128 -13.22 -6.76 -0.61
N VAL A 129 -11.95 -7.15 -0.56
CA VAL A 129 -11.49 -8.28 0.28
C VAL A 129 -11.74 -7.98 1.76
N GLY A 130 -11.36 -6.81 2.24
CA GLY A 130 -11.59 -6.43 3.64
C GLY A 130 -13.07 -6.34 4.00
N ALA A 131 -13.92 -5.80 3.12
CA ALA A 131 -15.36 -5.70 3.34
C ALA A 131 -16.05 -7.08 3.33
N SER A 132 -15.53 -8.04 2.55
CA SER A 132 -16.10 -9.38 2.49
C SER A 132 -16.08 -10.10 3.85
N LEU A 133 -15.10 -9.82 4.71
CA LEU A 133 -14.99 -10.38 6.07
C LEU A 133 -16.18 -10.01 6.97
N PHE A 134 -16.89 -8.91 6.71
CA PHE A 134 -18.08 -8.54 7.48
C PHE A 134 -19.30 -9.41 7.17
N ARG A 135 -19.34 -10.01 5.97
CA ARG A 135 -20.46 -10.86 5.53
C ARG A 135 -20.33 -12.31 5.99
N ILE A 136 -19.13 -12.72 6.38
CA ILE A 136 -18.83 -14.09 6.82
C ILE A 136 -19.39 -14.30 8.23
N LYS A 137 -20.41 -15.15 8.35
CA LYS A 137 -20.97 -15.57 9.65
C LYS A 137 -20.15 -16.73 10.21
N LYS A 138 -19.84 -16.69 11.51
CA LYS A 138 -19.23 -17.82 12.23
C LYS A 138 -20.04 -19.08 11.95
N LYS A 139 -19.39 -20.14 11.44
CA LYS A 139 -19.97 -21.49 11.45
C LYS A 139 -20.34 -21.80 12.90
N LYS A 140 -21.63 -22.04 13.19
CA LYS A 140 -22.04 -22.55 14.49
C LYS A 140 -21.33 -23.91 14.67
N PRO A 141 -20.67 -24.17 15.81
CA PRO A 141 -20.18 -25.52 16.08
C PRO A 141 -21.39 -26.44 16.03
N ASN A 142 -21.33 -27.49 15.21
CA ASN A 142 -22.34 -28.54 15.26
C ASN A 142 -22.23 -29.18 16.63
N LEU A 143 -23.22 -28.92 17.49
CA LEU A 143 -23.46 -29.66 18.71
C LEU A 143 -23.98 -31.04 18.28
N TYR A 144 -23.08 -32.02 18.20
CA TYR A 144 -23.41 -33.45 18.20
C TYR A 144 -22.71 -34.09 19.40
#